data_AF-A0A2M7ANU8-F1
#
_entry.id   AF-A0A2M7ANU8-F1
#
_cell.length_a   1.000
_cell.length_b   1.000
_cell.length_c   1.000
_cell.angle_alpha   90.00
_cell.angle_beta   90.00
_cell.angle_gamma   90.00
#
_symmetry.space_group_name_H-M   'P 1'
#
loop_
_entity.id
_entity.type
_entity.pdbx_description
1 polymer ?
#
loop_
_entity_poly.entity_id
_entity_poly.type
_entity_poly.pdbx_seq_one_letter_code
_entity_poly.pdbx_strand_id
1 'polypeptide(L)'
;MQNSKSEAPVIFSKEGFTIIEILVVVVIIGILASIVVVSFNTTLRHSREGKRIADLKNVSTALDMYYAENNSYPNSYGGVGIWDGIYSCWGDSTTNWIPGLVPTYLKGELPRDPRNHTNCGEQYIYRSDGKAYKLLAHQPEDCTWTVSKYPSLADPMRNCWAFGYYSEGAYNF
;
A
#
# COMPACT_ATOMS: atom_id res chain seq x y z
N MET A 1 66.18 -46.78 -5.55
CA MET A 1 65.33 -47.22 -6.67
C MET A 1 64.34 -46.10 -6.98
N GLN A 2 64.26 -45.72 -8.25
CA GLN A 2 63.58 -44.55 -8.78
C GLN A 2 62.05 -44.64 -8.67
N ASN A 3 61.36 -43.52 -8.44
CA ASN A 3 60.23 -43.07 -9.27
C ASN A 3 59.70 -41.71 -8.81
N SER A 4 60.31 -40.63 -9.32
CA SER A 4 59.68 -39.32 -9.39
C SER A 4 58.89 -39.29 -10.71
N LYS A 5 57.58 -39.55 -10.64
CA LYS A 5 56.69 -39.28 -11.77
C LYS A 5 56.53 -37.76 -11.86
N SER A 6 57.11 -37.16 -12.89
CA SER A 6 56.85 -35.78 -13.28
C SER A 6 55.45 -35.73 -13.90
N GLU A 7 54.47 -35.25 -13.14
CA GLU A 7 53.17 -34.88 -13.68
C GLU A 7 53.33 -33.54 -14.40
N ALA A 8 53.10 -33.53 -15.71
CA ALA A 8 53.20 -32.33 -16.52
C ALA A 8 52.07 -31.33 -16.14
N PRO A 9 52.35 -30.03 -16.05
CA PRO A 9 51.34 -29.03 -15.72
C PRO A 9 50.30 -28.93 -16.85
N VAL A 10 49.03 -29.09 -16.51
CA VAL A 10 47.91 -28.81 -17.42
C VAL A 10 47.81 -27.30 -17.60
N ILE A 11 48.36 -26.78 -18.70
CA ILE A 11 48.22 -25.37 -19.09
C ILE A 11 46.81 -25.19 -19.67
N PHE A 12 45.89 -24.68 -18.85
CA PHE A 12 44.62 -24.18 -19.36
C PHE A 12 44.88 -22.89 -20.14
N SER A 13 44.72 -22.93 -21.47
CA SER A 13 44.66 -21.72 -22.28
C SER A 13 43.54 -20.83 -21.77
N LYS A 14 43.90 -19.65 -21.26
CA LYS A 14 42.91 -18.61 -20.95
C LYS A 14 42.43 -18.02 -22.27
N GLU A 15 41.33 -18.55 -22.79
CA GLU A 15 40.59 -17.91 -23.87
C GLU A 15 40.04 -16.58 -23.34
N GLY A 16 40.45 -15.47 -23.96
CA GLY A 16 39.97 -14.14 -23.62
C GLY A 16 38.71 -13.82 -24.42
N PHE A 17 37.71 -13.22 -23.75
CA PHE A 17 36.53 -12.70 -24.44
C PHE A 17 36.91 -11.60 -25.43
N THR A 18 36.24 -11.58 -26.57
CA THR A 18 36.39 -10.52 -27.56
C THR A 18 35.67 -9.24 -27.11
N ILE A 19 36.16 -8.08 -27.56
CA ILE A 19 35.49 -6.79 -27.29
C ILE A 19 34.07 -6.78 -27.86
N ILE A 20 33.86 -7.42 -29.02
CA ILE A 20 32.55 -7.48 -29.67
C ILE A 20 31.55 -8.32 -28.86
N GLU A 21 31.99 -9.41 -28.23
CA GLU A 21 31.14 -10.21 -27.35
C GLU A 21 30.64 -9.42 -26.16
N ILE A 22 31.52 -8.66 -25.50
CA ILE A 22 31.12 -7.82 -24.37
C ILE A 22 30.23 -6.67 -24.83
N LEU A 23 30.49 -6.08 -26.01
CA LEU A 23 29.68 -5.00 -26.57
C LEU A 23 28.24 -5.45 -26.85
N VAL A 24 28.05 -6.61 -27.47
CA VAL A 24 26.71 -7.14 -27.75
C VAL A 24 25.97 -7.47 -26.45
N VAL A 25 26.67 -8.03 -25.46
CA VAL A 25 26.07 -8.39 -24.17
C VAL A 25 25.56 -7.16 -23.42
N VAL A 26 26.35 -6.08 -23.33
CA VAL A 26 25.89 -4.86 -22.63
C VAL A 26 24.72 -4.19 -23.34
N VAL A 27 24.66 -4.27 -24.68
CA VAL A 27 23.52 -3.77 -25.47
C VAL A 27 22.25 -4.57 -25.15
N ILE A 28 22.33 -5.91 -25.13
CA ILE A 28 21.19 -6.77 -24.80
C ILE A 28 20.74 -6.53 -23.36
N ILE A 29 21.67 -6.46 -22.40
CA ILE A 29 21.35 -6.16 -20.99
C ILE A 29 20.68 -4.79 -20.86
N GLY A 30 21.15 -3.77 -21.58
CA GLY A 30 20.55 -2.43 -21.58
C GLY A 30 19.10 -2.44 -22.06
N ILE A 31 18.81 -3.17 -23.15
CA ILE A 31 17.45 -3.30 -23.68
C ILE A 31 16.56 -4.02 -22.66
N LEU A 32 16.99 -5.17 -22.13
CA LEU A 32 16.22 -5.95 -21.17
C LEU A 32 15.95 -5.17 -19.87
N ALA A 33 16.96 -4.46 -19.36
CA ALA A 33 16.84 -3.66 -18.15
C ALA A 33 15.78 -2.55 -18.30
N SER A 34 15.71 -1.88 -19.46
CA SER A 34 14.74 -0.80 -19.70
C SER A 34 13.28 -1.28 -19.61
N ILE A 35 12.97 -2.47 -20.13
CA ILE A 35 11.63 -3.06 -20.11
C ILE A 35 11.23 -3.46 -18.69
N VAL A 36 12.16 -4.08 -17.95
CA VAL A 36 11.92 -4.56 -16.59
C VAL A 36 11.55 -3.41 -15.65
N VAL A 37 12.24 -2.27 -15.72
CA VAL A 37 12.01 -1.12 -14.83
C VAL A 37 10.56 -0.59 -14.92
N VAL A 38 10.02 -0.48 -16.13
CA VAL A 38 8.64 0.03 -16.32
C VAL A 38 7.61 -0.96 -15.74
N SER A 39 7.78 -2.26 -15.98
CA SER A 39 6.86 -3.29 -15.49
C SER A 39 6.87 -3.43 -13.96
N PHE A 40 8.03 -3.21 -13.33
CA PHE A 40 8.21 -3.32 -11.89
C PHE A 40 7.46 -2.23 -11.13
N ASN A 41 7.49 -0.98 -11.61
CA ASN A 41 6.81 0.14 -10.97
C ASN A 41 5.29 -0.07 -10.89
N THR A 42 4.66 -0.54 -11.97
CA THR A 42 3.23 -0.85 -11.98
C THR A 42 2.86 -1.96 -11.00
N THR A 43 3.69 -3.01 -10.92
CA THR A 43 3.49 -4.13 -9.99
C THR A 43 3.56 -3.66 -8.54
N LEU A 44 4.53 -2.79 -8.22
CA LEU A 44 4.63 -2.19 -6.89
C LEU A 44 3.43 -1.33 -6.53
N ARG A 45 2.91 -0.52 -7.48
CA ARG A 45 1.68 0.28 -7.29
C ARG A 45 0.50 -0.63 -6.93
N HIS A 46 0.25 -1.67 -7.73
CA HIS A 46 -0.85 -2.61 -7.46
C HIS A 46 -0.67 -3.38 -6.16
N SER A 47 0.57 -3.72 -5.78
CA SER A 47 0.86 -4.33 -4.48
C SER A 47 0.50 -3.41 -3.32
N ARG A 48 0.80 -2.11 -3.43
CA ARG A 48 0.41 -1.12 -2.42
C ARG A 48 -1.11 -0.94 -2.35
N GLU A 49 -1.81 -0.90 -3.49
CA GLU A 49 -3.28 -0.87 -3.49
C GLU A 49 -3.88 -2.11 -2.81
N GLY A 50 -3.35 -3.30 -3.10
CA GLY A 50 -3.76 -4.54 -2.41
C GLY A 50 -3.56 -4.45 -0.90
N LYS A 51 -2.44 -3.87 -0.44
CA LYS A 51 -2.18 -3.61 0.97
C LYS A 51 -3.19 -2.62 1.57
N ARG A 52 -3.52 -1.53 0.86
CA ARG A 52 -4.55 -0.58 1.30
C ARG A 52 -5.90 -1.25 1.49
N ILE A 53 -6.34 -2.06 0.54
CA ILE A 53 -7.62 -2.77 0.66
C ILE A 53 -7.62 -3.69 1.89
N ALA A 54 -6.55 -4.46 2.09
CA ALA A 54 -6.42 -5.34 3.25
C ALA A 54 -6.44 -4.56 4.58
N ASP A 55 -5.73 -3.44 4.64
CA ASP A 55 -5.65 -2.58 5.83
C ASP A 55 -7.00 -1.97 6.16
N LEU A 56 -7.66 -1.37 5.17
CA LEU A 56 -8.99 -0.79 5.36
C LEU A 56 -10.01 -1.87 5.71
N LYS A 57 -9.89 -3.09 5.18
CA LYS A 57 -10.79 -4.20 5.52
C LYS A 57 -10.63 -4.62 6.97
N ASN A 58 -9.39 -4.74 7.46
CA ASN A 58 -9.11 -5.08 8.85
C ASN A 58 -9.67 -4.03 9.81
N VAL A 59 -9.49 -2.74 9.51
CA VAL A 59 -10.05 -1.64 10.30
C VAL A 59 -11.58 -1.64 10.23
N SER A 60 -12.17 -1.88 9.06
CA SER A 60 -13.62 -2.01 8.88
C SER A 60 -14.21 -3.11 9.75
N THR A 61 -13.58 -4.29 9.78
CA THR A 61 -14.02 -5.39 10.66
C THR A 61 -13.89 -5.03 12.14
N ALA A 62 -12.86 -4.29 12.54
CA ALA A 62 -12.76 -3.79 13.91
C ALA A 62 -13.87 -2.78 14.24
N LEU A 63 -14.27 -1.93 13.28
CA LEU A 63 -15.38 -0.99 13.43
C LEU A 63 -16.72 -1.72 13.60
N ASP A 64 -16.94 -2.82 12.85
CA ASP A 64 -18.12 -3.67 13.00
C ASP A 64 -18.18 -4.27 14.42
N MET A 65 -17.05 -4.72 14.96
CA MET A 65 -16.96 -5.23 16.34
C MET A 65 -17.25 -4.14 17.38
N TYR A 66 -16.69 -2.94 17.18
CA TYR A 66 -16.97 -1.80 18.05
C TYR A 66 -18.47 -1.47 18.06
N TYR A 67 -19.11 -1.45 16.89
CA TYR A 67 -20.54 -1.18 16.77
C TYR A 67 -21.38 -2.26 17.47
N ALA A 68 -21.01 -3.52 17.34
CA ALA A 68 -21.72 -4.64 17.98
C ALA A 68 -21.76 -4.53 19.51
N GLU A 69 -20.74 -3.94 20.13
CA GLU A 69 -20.68 -3.76 21.58
C GLU A 69 -21.27 -2.42 22.06
N ASN A 70 -21.07 -1.35 21.29
CA ASN A 70 -21.38 0.02 21.72
C ASN A 70 -22.64 0.61 21.07
N ASN A 71 -23.29 -0.11 20.14
CA ASN A 71 -24.43 0.35 19.33
C ASN A 71 -24.19 1.70 18.61
N SER A 72 -22.93 2.05 18.37
CA SER A 72 -22.49 3.28 17.75
C SER A 72 -21.09 3.09 17.19
N TYR A 73 -20.69 3.88 16.21
CA TYR A 73 -19.30 3.95 15.74
C TYR A 73 -18.50 4.98 16.56
N PRO A 74 -17.17 4.86 16.63
CA PRO A 74 -16.35 5.90 17.25
C PRO A 74 -16.53 7.25 16.54
N ASN A 75 -16.86 8.31 17.28
CA ASN A 75 -16.92 9.64 16.68
C ASN A 75 -15.53 10.12 16.25
N SER A 76 -15.47 10.94 15.21
CA SER A 76 -14.25 11.70 14.88
C SER A 76 -13.86 12.63 16.03
N TYR A 77 -12.55 12.81 16.25
CA TYR A 77 -12.00 13.55 17.39
C TYR A 77 -12.48 15.00 17.46
N GLY A 78 -12.39 15.73 16.34
CA GLY A 78 -12.87 17.11 16.28
C GLY A 78 -14.40 17.25 16.19
N GLY A 79 -15.14 16.15 16.32
CA GLY A 79 -16.60 16.09 16.27
C GLY A 79 -17.16 15.73 14.90
N VAL A 80 -18.47 15.93 14.75
CA VAL A 80 -19.21 15.51 13.55
C VAL A 80 -18.77 16.32 12.33
N GLY A 81 -18.46 15.62 11.23
CA GLY A 81 -18.16 16.28 9.95
C GLY A 81 -16.68 16.37 9.60
N ILE A 82 -15.80 15.92 10.50
CA ILE A 82 -14.35 16.06 10.38
C ILE A 82 -13.73 14.77 9.83
N TRP A 83 -12.63 14.90 9.08
CA TRP A 83 -11.87 13.77 8.54
C TRP A 83 -10.58 13.62 9.33
N ASP A 84 -10.48 12.59 10.16
CA ASP A 84 -9.27 12.31 10.94
C ASP A 84 -8.34 11.37 10.19
N GLY A 85 -7.06 11.44 10.49
CA GLY A 85 -6.03 10.59 9.88
C GLY A 85 -4.71 10.74 10.61
N ILE A 86 -3.67 10.05 10.15
CA ILE A 86 -2.35 10.17 10.77
C ILE A 86 -1.74 11.59 10.59
N TYR A 87 -2.04 12.23 9.46
CA TYR A 87 -1.63 13.59 9.11
C TYR A 87 -2.78 14.35 8.43
N SER A 88 -4.04 14.33 8.89
CA SER A 88 -5.18 14.90 8.13
C SER A 88 -5.08 16.40 7.79
N CYS A 89 -5.53 16.80 6.57
CA CYS A 89 -5.70 18.23 6.21
C CYS A 89 -7.04 18.81 6.69
N TRP A 90 -8.00 17.96 7.05
CA TRP A 90 -9.41 18.35 7.24
C TRP A 90 -9.94 17.95 8.61
N GLY A 91 -9.04 17.59 9.53
CA GLY A 91 -9.36 17.12 10.86
C GLY A 91 -8.14 16.84 11.68
N ASP A 92 -8.29 15.99 12.69
CA ASP A 92 -7.20 15.75 13.62
C ASP A 92 -6.14 14.83 13.01
N SER A 93 -4.90 15.16 13.34
CA SER A 93 -3.70 14.40 12.96
C SER A 93 -3.19 13.65 14.18
N THR A 94 -3.38 12.34 14.21
CA THR A 94 -2.95 11.50 15.35
C THR A 94 -2.65 10.07 14.91
N THR A 95 -1.71 9.41 15.59
CA THR A 95 -1.38 7.99 15.33
C THR A 95 -2.56 7.07 15.65
N ASN A 96 -3.42 7.46 16.58
CA ASN A 96 -4.67 6.77 16.90
C ASN A 96 -5.86 7.52 16.30
N TRP A 97 -5.95 7.65 14.97
CA TRP A 97 -6.97 8.43 14.25
C TRP A 97 -8.39 7.86 14.25
N ILE A 98 -8.63 6.73 14.94
CA ILE A 98 -9.97 6.25 15.31
C ILE A 98 -9.99 6.03 16.82
N PRO A 99 -10.76 6.82 17.59
CA PRO A 99 -10.78 6.69 19.03
C PRO A 99 -11.37 5.35 19.46
N GLY A 100 -10.80 4.74 20.50
CA GLY A 100 -11.33 3.51 21.11
C GLY A 100 -11.19 2.22 20.30
N LEU A 101 -10.69 2.27 19.06
CA LEU A 101 -10.54 1.07 18.22
C LEU A 101 -9.33 0.21 18.63
N VAL A 102 -8.22 0.87 18.99
CA VAL A 102 -6.98 0.25 19.46
C VAL A 102 -6.84 0.46 20.97
N PRO A 103 -6.37 -0.55 21.74
CA PRO A 103 -5.95 -1.90 21.32
C PRO A 103 -7.08 -2.95 21.35
N THR A 104 -8.30 -2.56 21.73
CA THR A 104 -9.38 -3.49 22.06
C THR A 104 -9.90 -4.27 20.86
N TYR A 105 -10.21 -3.58 19.75
CA TYR A 105 -10.83 -4.17 18.56
C TYR A 105 -9.82 -4.42 17.44
N LEU A 106 -8.71 -3.68 17.44
CA LEU A 106 -7.58 -3.88 16.55
C LEU A 106 -6.29 -4.00 17.37
N LYS A 107 -5.56 -5.11 17.20
CA LYS A 107 -4.29 -5.35 17.90
C LYS A 107 -3.18 -4.51 17.29
N GLY A 108 -2.37 -3.87 18.12
CA GLY A 108 -1.19 -3.11 17.68
C GLY A 108 -1.51 -1.64 17.48
N GLU A 109 -1.34 -1.15 16.26
CA GLU A 109 -1.57 0.25 15.88
C GLU A 109 -2.49 0.32 14.65
N LEU A 110 -3.12 1.48 14.45
CA LEU A 110 -3.86 1.71 13.21
C LEU A 110 -2.89 1.71 12.02
N PRO A 111 -3.30 1.15 10.88
CA PRO A 111 -2.42 1.05 9.72
C PRO A 111 -2.10 2.43 9.14
N ARG A 112 -0.97 2.51 8.43
CA ARG A 112 -0.53 3.68 7.68
C ARG A 112 -0.48 3.35 6.19
N ASP A 113 -0.73 4.34 5.34
CA ASP A 113 -0.61 4.18 3.89
C ASP A 113 0.76 3.60 3.49
N PRO A 114 0.82 2.61 2.59
CA PRO A 114 2.07 1.95 2.19
C PRO A 114 3.12 2.88 1.55
N ARG A 115 2.74 4.07 1.08
CA ARG A 115 3.70 5.09 0.63
C ARG A 115 4.49 5.74 1.78
N ASN A 116 4.02 5.59 3.02
CA ASN A 116 4.71 6.02 4.25
C ASN A 116 5.22 7.47 4.23
N HIS A 117 4.44 8.37 3.64
CA HIS A 117 4.73 9.79 3.52
C HIS A 117 3.86 10.60 4.47
N THR A 118 4.18 11.88 4.64
CA THR A 118 3.53 12.78 5.60
C THR A 118 2.62 13.79 4.91
N ASN A 119 2.28 13.57 3.63
CA ASN A 119 1.35 14.45 2.92
C ASN A 119 -0.06 14.24 3.49
N CYS A 120 -0.70 15.34 3.91
CA CYS A 120 -2.02 15.30 4.48
C CYS A 120 -3.13 14.89 3.50
N GLY A 121 -2.88 14.99 2.19
CA GLY A 121 -3.83 14.57 1.18
C GLY A 121 -3.78 13.08 0.84
N GLU A 122 -2.72 12.36 1.17
CA GLU A 122 -2.46 11.04 0.58
C GLU A 122 -2.32 9.97 1.66
N GLN A 123 -3.45 9.62 2.31
CA GLN A 123 -3.43 8.75 3.48
C GLN A 123 -4.79 8.09 3.74
N TYR A 124 -4.85 7.27 4.79
CA TYR A 124 -6.12 6.82 5.33
C TYR A 124 -6.81 7.94 6.10
N ILE A 125 -8.09 8.10 5.82
CA ILE A 125 -8.95 9.07 6.48
C ILE A 125 -10.21 8.39 7.02
N TYR A 126 -10.67 8.89 8.16
CA TYR A 126 -11.87 8.41 8.86
C TYR A 126 -12.80 9.56 9.19
N ARG A 127 -14.09 9.34 8.98
CA ARG A 127 -15.13 10.26 9.41
C ARG A 127 -16.30 9.48 9.97
N SER A 128 -16.81 9.87 11.14
CA SER A 128 -18.03 9.31 11.70
C SER A 128 -18.85 10.34 12.46
N ASP A 129 -20.17 10.16 12.44
CA ASP A 129 -21.16 10.87 13.26
C ASP A 129 -21.72 9.98 14.41
N GLY A 130 -21.09 8.83 14.66
CA GLY A 130 -21.51 7.83 15.64
C GLY A 130 -22.61 6.88 15.17
N LYS A 131 -23.33 7.21 14.09
CA LYS A 131 -24.35 6.33 13.47
C LYS A 131 -23.84 5.67 12.19
N ALA A 132 -23.01 6.41 11.46
CA ALA A 132 -22.45 6.02 10.18
C ALA A 132 -20.97 6.43 10.13
N TYR A 133 -20.19 5.75 9.30
CA TYR A 133 -18.78 6.07 9.09
C TYR A 133 -18.36 5.96 7.62
N LYS A 134 -17.34 6.73 7.25
CA LYS A 134 -16.51 6.54 6.06
C LYS A 134 -15.07 6.28 6.48
N LEU A 135 -14.49 5.23 5.94
CA LEU A 135 -13.09 4.88 6.08
C LEU A 135 -12.49 4.74 4.68
N LEU A 136 -11.58 5.65 4.31
CA LEU A 136 -11.11 5.77 2.93
C LEU A 136 -9.59 5.82 2.85
N ALA A 137 -9.03 5.29 1.76
CA ALA A 137 -7.74 5.68 1.24
C ALA A 137 -7.94 6.88 0.31
N HIS A 138 -7.39 8.04 0.69
CA HIS A 138 -7.49 9.28 -0.07
C HIS A 138 -6.28 9.47 -0.99
N GLN A 139 -6.53 9.91 -2.22
CA GLN A 139 -5.55 10.07 -3.31
C GLN A 139 -4.62 8.86 -3.46
N PRO A 140 -5.16 7.64 -3.63
CA PRO A 140 -4.35 6.46 -3.91
C PRO A 140 -3.65 6.61 -5.26
N GLU A 141 -2.60 5.81 -5.46
CA GLU A 141 -1.73 5.93 -6.65
C GLU A 141 -2.44 5.50 -7.93
N ASP A 142 -3.30 4.48 -7.85
CA ASP A 142 -4.12 4.00 -8.95
C ASP A 142 -5.54 3.70 -8.47
N CYS A 143 -6.31 4.75 -8.25
CA CYS A 143 -7.72 4.59 -7.93
C CYS A 143 -8.46 3.85 -9.06
N THR A 144 -8.16 4.17 -10.32
CA THR A 144 -8.87 3.62 -11.48
C THR A 144 -8.72 2.11 -11.59
N TRP A 145 -7.50 1.61 -11.35
CA TRP A 145 -7.25 0.18 -11.27
C TRP A 145 -8.03 -0.46 -10.12
N THR A 146 -8.02 0.19 -8.94
CA THR A 146 -8.69 -0.32 -7.75
C THR A 146 -10.20 -0.40 -7.92
N VAL A 147 -10.83 0.67 -8.41
CA VAL A 147 -12.28 0.75 -8.63
C VAL A 147 -12.73 -0.13 -9.79
N SER A 148 -11.91 -0.29 -10.84
CA SER A 148 -12.20 -1.25 -11.92
C SER A 148 -12.23 -2.69 -11.40
N LYS A 149 -11.31 -3.04 -10.51
CA LYS A 149 -11.21 -4.38 -9.91
C LYS A 149 -12.21 -4.61 -8.77
N TYR A 150 -12.50 -3.57 -7.99
CA TYR A 150 -13.38 -3.60 -6.83
C TYR A 150 -14.37 -2.42 -6.85
N PRO A 151 -15.41 -2.46 -7.69
CA PRO A 151 -16.33 -1.33 -7.86
C PRO A 151 -17.06 -0.94 -6.58
N SER A 152 -17.29 -1.90 -5.68
CA SER A 152 -17.99 -1.68 -4.40
C SER A 152 -17.21 -0.82 -3.41
N LEU A 153 -15.90 -0.62 -3.60
CA LEU A 153 -15.07 0.21 -2.73
C LEU A 153 -15.02 1.66 -3.18
N ALA A 154 -15.53 1.98 -4.37
CA ALA A 154 -15.46 3.33 -4.92
C ALA A 154 -16.29 4.31 -4.09
N ASP A 155 -15.69 5.38 -3.59
CA ASP A 155 -16.47 6.43 -2.91
C ASP A 155 -17.33 7.18 -3.95
N PRO A 156 -18.66 7.23 -3.80
CA PRO A 156 -19.54 7.82 -4.82
C PRO A 156 -19.42 9.33 -4.91
N MET A 157 -18.93 10.00 -3.87
CA MET A 157 -18.76 11.47 -3.87
C MET A 157 -17.43 11.90 -4.47
N ARG A 158 -16.40 11.05 -4.38
CA ARG A 158 -15.04 11.34 -4.82
C ARG A 158 -14.76 10.51 -6.05
N ASN A 159 -15.06 11.05 -7.24
CA ASN A 159 -14.88 10.43 -8.57
C ASN A 159 -13.45 9.92 -8.82
N CYS A 160 -13.14 8.78 -8.22
CA CYS A 160 -11.82 8.19 -8.09
C CYS A 160 -10.72 9.01 -7.39
N TRP A 161 -11.09 9.85 -6.42
CA TRP A 161 -10.10 10.46 -5.50
C TRP A 161 -9.98 9.72 -4.18
N ALA A 162 -10.88 8.78 -3.91
CA ALA A 162 -10.80 7.90 -2.76
C ALA A 162 -11.53 6.58 -3.00
N PHE A 163 -11.14 5.55 -2.28
CA PHE A 163 -11.89 4.30 -2.16
C PHE A 163 -11.80 3.79 -0.73
N GLY A 164 -12.73 2.94 -0.31
CA GLY A 164 -12.66 2.29 1.00
C GLY A 164 -13.95 1.61 1.42
N TYR A 165 -14.17 1.55 2.72
CA TYR A 165 -15.34 0.93 3.34
C TYR A 165 -16.15 1.99 4.08
N TYR A 166 -17.46 1.89 3.98
CA TYR A 166 -18.36 2.85 4.60
C TYR A 166 -19.73 2.23 4.85
N SER A 167 -20.39 2.68 5.91
CA SER A 167 -21.75 2.26 6.24
C SER A 167 -22.78 2.92 5.32
N GLU A 168 -23.97 2.34 5.19
CA GLU A 168 -25.04 2.87 4.34
C GLU A 168 -25.46 4.31 4.68
N GLY A 169 -25.42 4.71 5.96
CA GLY A 169 -25.77 6.09 6.35
C GLY A 169 -24.76 7.15 5.89
N ALA A 170 -23.58 6.73 5.42
CA ALA A 170 -22.46 7.63 5.21
C ALA A 170 -22.28 8.05 3.75
N TYR A 171 -23.07 7.56 2.78
CA TYR A 171 -22.85 7.81 1.33
C TYR A 171 -22.59 9.28 0.99
N ASN A 172 -23.26 10.21 1.68
CA ASN A 172 -23.20 11.66 1.45
C ASN A 172 -22.15 12.41 2.30
N PHE A 173 -21.24 11.70 2.98
CA PHE A 173 -20.13 12.30 3.73
C PHE A 173 -18.98 12.81 2.82
#